data_AF-A0A8S3EIT7-F1
#
_entry.id   AF-A0A8S3EIT7-F1
#
_cell.length_a   1.000
_cell.length_b   1.000
_cell.length_c   1.000
_cell.angle_alpha   90.00
_cell.angle_beta   90.00
_cell.angle_gamma   90.00
#
_symmetry.space_group_name_H-M   'P 1'
#
loop_
_entity.id
_entity.type
_entity.pdbx_description
1 polymer ?
#
loop_
_entity_poly.entity_id
_entity_poly.type
_entity_poly.pdbx_seq_one_letter_code
_entity_poly.pdbx_strand_id
1 'polypeptide(L)'
;MGIQGTDVAKEASDIILVDDNFNSIVKAVMWGRNVYDSIAKFLQFQLTVNVVAVFCAFIGACIVKESPLRAVQMLWVNLIMDTLASLALATEVPTEDLLTRKPYGRTRPLISRTMMKNILGHAIYQLAVMLFILFAGPTVFDIDDGRPINNVFKPSEHFTMIFNVFVLMTLFNEINCRKIHGEQNVFRGIFTNPIFYGIWIVTFAVQILLVQYGSVAFSCVALTFEQWMWCLFFGVTVLLWNQIVNLIPVTRHMPKWGSGEVYSQTLTADLNAEGSSRPGASLTTGQILWLRGITRLQTQ
;
A
#
# COMPACT_ATOMS: atom_id res chain seq x y z
N MET A 1 8.81 -14.20 33.50
CA MET A 1 7.74 -14.49 34.47
C MET A 1 7.58 -13.28 35.37
N GLY A 2 6.37 -12.74 35.48
CA GLY A 2 6.02 -11.57 36.26
C GLY A 2 5.87 -11.86 37.75
N ILE A 3 5.42 -13.07 38.12
CA ILE A 3 5.20 -13.45 39.53
C ILE A 3 6.43 -14.17 40.07
N GLN A 4 6.87 -15.24 39.40
CA GLN A 4 7.99 -16.07 39.85
C GLN A 4 9.37 -15.63 39.37
N GLY A 5 9.44 -14.63 38.48
CA GLY A 5 10.72 -14.12 37.96
C GLY A 5 11.46 -13.22 38.95
N THR A 6 12.79 -13.30 38.96
CA THR A 6 13.64 -12.35 39.68
C THR A 6 13.57 -10.97 39.03
N ASP A 7 13.74 -9.90 39.81
CA ASP A 7 13.60 -8.54 39.28
C ASP A 7 14.71 -8.20 38.27
N VAL A 8 15.92 -8.74 38.45
CA VAL A 8 17.00 -8.65 37.45
C VAL A 8 16.59 -9.27 36.11
N ALA A 9 15.88 -10.40 36.12
CA ALA A 9 15.40 -11.03 34.89
C ALA A 9 14.25 -10.23 34.25
N LYS A 10 13.39 -9.59 35.06
CA LYS A 10 12.33 -8.71 34.56
C LYS A 10 12.91 -7.47 33.89
N GLU A 11 13.90 -6.83 34.50
CA GLU A 11 14.58 -5.65 33.93
C GLU A 11 15.36 -5.96 32.66
N ALA A 12 15.91 -7.18 32.54
CA ALA A 12 16.63 -7.62 31.35
C ALA A 12 15.74 -8.13 30.20
N SER A 13 14.42 -8.24 30.38
CA SER A 13 13.50 -8.84 29.40
C SER A 13 12.73 -7.80 28.59
N ASP A 14 12.58 -8.02 27.28
CA ASP A 14 11.77 -7.16 26.41
C ASP A 14 10.25 -7.35 26.61
N ILE A 15 9.82 -8.54 27.06
CA ILE A 15 8.41 -8.89 27.28
C ILE A 15 8.30 -9.69 28.59
N ILE A 16 7.40 -9.25 29.48
CA ILE A 16 7.12 -9.90 30.76
C ILE A 16 5.72 -10.52 30.73
N LEU A 17 5.62 -11.81 31.05
CA LEU A 17 4.34 -12.48 31.24
C LEU A 17 3.80 -12.17 32.64
N VAL A 18 2.77 -11.34 32.74
CA VAL A 18 2.22 -10.91 34.04
C VAL A 18 1.53 -12.06 34.79
N ASP A 19 0.97 -13.02 34.05
CA ASP A 19 0.19 -14.14 34.56
C ASP A 19 0.97 -15.46 34.66
N ASP A 20 2.28 -15.45 34.34
CA ASP A 20 3.15 -16.63 34.26
C ASP A 20 2.61 -17.78 33.39
N ASN A 21 1.69 -17.49 32.46
CA ASN A 21 1.07 -18.49 31.61
C ASN A 21 1.79 -18.60 30.26
N PHE A 22 2.26 -19.81 29.92
CA PHE A 22 2.89 -20.07 28.62
C PHE A 22 1.93 -19.82 27.44
N ASN A 23 0.61 -19.89 27.63
CA ASN A 23 -0.36 -19.52 26.60
C ASN A 23 -0.25 -18.05 26.16
N SER A 24 0.23 -17.17 27.05
CA SER A 24 0.48 -15.75 26.73
C SER A 24 1.60 -15.59 25.69
N ILE A 25 2.56 -16.53 25.62
CA ILE A 25 3.59 -16.55 24.56
C ILE A 25 2.95 -16.85 23.20
N VAL A 26 2.05 -17.84 23.14
CA VAL A 26 1.36 -18.19 21.88
C VAL A 26 0.53 -17.00 21.38
N LYS A 27 -0.18 -16.32 22.29
CA LYS A 27 -0.92 -15.08 21.97
C LYS A 27 0.01 -13.96 21.50
N ALA A 28 1.15 -13.76 22.16
CA ALA A 28 2.13 -12.76 21.76
C ALA A 28 2.69 -13.04 20.34
N VAL A 29 3.00 -14.30 20.02
CA VAL A 29 3.43 -14.71 18.67
C VAL A 29 2.31 -14.47 17.65
N MET A 30 1.06 -14.81 17.99
CA MET A 30 -0.09 -14.57 17.11
C MET A 30 -0.26 -13.07 16.79
N TRP A 31 -0.16 -12.21 17.81
CA TRP A 31 -0.20 -10.75 17.65
C TRP A 31 0.98 -10.22 16.83
N GLY A 32 2.20 -10.70 17.07
CA GLY A 32 3.37 -10.29 16.29
C GLY A 32 3.25 -10.63 14.80
N ARG A 33 2.69 -11.80 14.47
CA ARG A 33 2.40 -12.19 13.09
C ARG A 33 1.31 -11.32 12.46
N ASN A 34 0.29 -10.98 13.22
CA ASN A 34 -0.79 -10.10 12.77
C ASN A 34 -0.27 -8.68 12.46
N VAL A 35 0.59 -8.11 13.31
CA VAL A 35 1.21 -6.80 13.08
C VAL A 35 2.01 -6.80 11.78
N TYR A 36 2.81 -7.84 11.52
CA TYR A 36 3.56 -7.96 10.27
C TYR A 36 2.64 -7.98 9.05
N ASP A 37 1.59 -8.80 9.09
CA ASP A 37 0.61 -8.89 8.00
C ASP A 37 -0.11 -7.54 7.80
N SER A 38 -0.51 -6.85 8.87
CA SER A 38 -1.14 -5.53 8.79
C SER A 38 -0.24 -4.46 8.18
N ILE A 39 1.06 -4.45 8.52
CA ILE A 39 2.04 -3.56 7.88
C ILE A 39 2.15 -3.87 6.39
N ALA A 40 2.18 -5.15 6.01
CA ALA A 40 2.22 -5.53 4.60
C ALA A 40 0.93 -5.09 3.85
N LYS A 41 -0.25 -5.14 4.48
CA LYS A 41 -1.53 -4.73 3.87
C LYS A 41 -1.52 -3.24 3.59
N PHE A 42 -1.12 -2.48 4.61
CA PHE A 42 -0.95 -1.03 4.52
C PHE A 42 0.06 -0.64 3.44
N LEU A 43 1.23 -1.28 3.41
CA LEU A 43 2.24 -1.01 2.38
C LEU A 43 1.74 -1.34 0.97
N GLN A 44 0.96 -2.41 0.81
CA GLN A 44 0.38 -2.76 -0.50
C GLN A 44 -0.57 -1.67 -1.00
N PHE A 45 -1.44 -1.21 -0.11
CA PHE A 45 -2.37 -0.14 -0.39
C PHE A 45 -1.63 1.17 -0.71
N GLN A 46 -0.74 1.61 0.18
CA GLN A 46 0.00 2.86 0.08
C GLN A 46 0.87 2.93 -1.18
N LEU A 47 1.61 1.86 -1.49
CA LEU A 47 2.45 1.82 -2.68
C LEU A 47 1.61 1.84 -3.97
N THR A 48 0.47 1.15 -4.00
CA THR A 48 -0.41 1.15 -5.18
C THR A 48 -0.87 2.55 -5.49
N VAL A 49 -1.38 3.28 -4.49
CA VAL A 49 -1.91 4.61 -4.77
C VAL A 49 -0.82 5.62 -5.09
N ASN A 50 0.32 5.59 -4.40
CA ASN A 50 1.44 6.47 -4.71
C ASN A 50 1.96 6.28 -6.14
N VAL A 51 2.07 5.02 -6.60
CA VAL A 51 2.44 4.72 -7.98
C VAL A 51 1.43 5.36 -8.95
N VAL A 52 0.13 5.13 -8.76
CA VAL A 52 -0.90 5.68 -9.65
C VAL A 52 -0.89 7.22 -9.63
N ALA A 53 -0.77 7.83 -8.45
CA ALA A 53 -0.76 9.27 -8.29
C ALA A 53 0.43 9.91 -9.04
N VAL A 54 1.64 9.36 -8.87
CA VAL A 54 2.85 9.87 -9.53
C VAL A 54 2.77 9.70 -11.05
N PHE A 55 2.37 8.51 -11.53
CA PHE A 55 2.26 8.28 -12.98
C PHE A 55 1.12 9.11 -13.61
N CYS A 56 -0.01 9.27 -12.93
CA CYS A 56 -1.11 10.10 -13.40
C CYS A 56 -0.70 11.58 -13.48
N ALA A 57 -0.04 12.11 -12.45
CA ALA A 57 0.49 13.46 -12.44
C ALA A 57 1.54 13.68 -13.55
N PHE A 58 2.44 12.72 -13.74
CA PHE A 58 3.47 12.76 -14.77
C PHE A 58 2.86 12.76 -16.18
N ILE A 59 1.99 11.79 -16.50
CA ILE A 59 1.36 11.68 -17.82
C ILE A 59 0.44 12.88 -18.08
N GLY A 60 -0.31 13.33 -17.07
CA GLY A 60 -1.11 14.55 -17.14
C GLY A 60 -0.28 15.78 -17.47
N ALA A 61 0.83 15.99 -16.76
CA ALA A 61 1.74 17.09 -17.03
C ALA A 61 2.38 17.02 -18.42
N CYS A 62 2.72 15.82 -18.92
CA CYS A 62 3.30 15.68 -20.26
C CYS A 62 2.30 15.97 -21.39
N ILE A 63 1.05 15.54 -21.26
CA ILE A 63 0.07 15.61 -22.35
C ILE A 63 -0.84 16.85 -22.24
N VAL A 64 -1.36 17.11 -21.05
CA VAL A 64 -2.31 18.20 -20.76
C VAL A 64 -1.59 19.47 -20.26
N LYS A 65 -0.25 19.42 -20.11
CA LYS A 65 0.63 20.49 -19.58
C LYS A 65 0.42 20.83 -18.11
N GLU A 66 -0.54 20.20 -17.44
CA GLU A 66 -0.83 20.34 -16.01
C GLU A 66 -1.36 19.02 -15.41
N SER A 67 -1.26 18.90 -14.09
CA SER A 67 -1.73 17.72 -13.36
C SER A 67 -3.27 17.69 -13.30
N PRO A 68 -3.92 16.55 -13.55
CA PRO A 68 -5.38 16.42 -13.47
C PRO A 68 -5.92 16.51 -12.04
N LEU A 69 -5.04 16.35 -11.04
CA LEU A 69 -5.36 16.48 -9.62
C LEU A 69 -4.70 17.74 -9.05
N ARG A 70 -5.49 18.59 -8.40
CA ARG A 70 -5.01 19.82 -7.73
C ARG A 70 -4.24 19.47 -6.45
N ALA A 71 -3.36 20.37 -6.02
CA ALA A 71 -2.54 20.17 -4.81
C ALA A 71 -3.39 19.88 -3.55
N VAL A 72 -4.52 20.60 -3.36
CA VAL A 72 -5.43 20.40 -2.22
C VAL A 72 -6.13 19.03 -2.29
N GLN A 73 -6.50 18.59 -3.48
CA GLN A 73 -7.10 17.26 -3.70
C GLN A 73 -6.08 16.15 -3.39
N MET A 74 -4.82 16.32 -3.80
CA MET A 74 -3.73 15.40 -3.47
C MET A 74 -3.45 15.34 -1.97
N LEU A 75 -3.52 16.47 -1.26
CA LEU A 75 -3.38 16.51 0.19
C LEU A 75 -4.50 15.72 0.88
N TRP A 76 -5.75 15.88 0.43
CA TRP A 76 -6.88 15.10 0.94
C TRP A 76 -6.71 13.60 0.72
N VAL A 77 -6.28 13.22 -0.49
CA VAL A 77 -6.03 11.82 -0.81
C VAL A 77 -4.94 11.26 0.11
N ASN A 78 -3.80 11.95 0.28
CA ASN A 78 -2.74 11.52 1.19
C ASN A 78 -3.21 11.44 2.65
N LEU A 79 -4.06 12.37 3.11
CA LEU A 79 -4.58 12.34 4.47
C LEU A 79 -5.40 11.07 4.72
N ILE A 80 -6.36 10.76 3.85
CA ILE A 80 -7.18 9.54 4.00
C ILE A 80 -6.31 8.29 3.91
N MET A 81 -5.47 8.20 2.87
CA MET A 81 -4.76 6.97 2.56
C MET A 81 -3.67 6.63 3.57
N ASP A 82 -2.95 7.64 4.04
CA ASP A 82 -1.80 7.40 4.90
C ASP A 82 -2.26 7.24 6.35
N THR A 83 -3.20 8.07 6.81
CA THR A 83 -3.58 8.11 8.23
C THR A 83 -4.81 7.26 8.53
N LEU A 84 -5.88 7.39 7.74
CA LEU A 84 -7.13 6.66 8.01
C LEU A 84 -7.03 5.20 7.56
N ALA A 85 -6.46 4.94 6.38
CA ALA A 85 -6.30 3.57 5.91
C ALA A 85 -5.24 2.79 6.70
N SER A 86 -4.17 3.43 7.20
CA SER A 86 -3.24 2.77 8.13
C SER A 86 -3.94 2.35 9.41
N LEU A 87 -4.79 3.21 9.99
CA LEU A 87 -5.59 2.89 11.16
C LEU A 87 -6.59 1.76 10.88
N ALA A 88 -7.28 1.81 9.74
CA ALA A 88 -8.26 0.79 9.35
C ALA A 88 -7.61 -0.59 9.13
N LEU A 89 -6.45 -0.64 8.48
CA LEU A 89 -5.74 -1.89 8.18
C LEU A 89 -4.89 -2.40 9.35
N ALA A 90 -4.38 -1.52 10.21
CA ALA A 90 -3.60 -1.90 11.39
C ALA A 90 -4.44 -2.52 12.51
N THR A 91 -5.73 -2.17 12.59
CA THR A 91 -6.64 -2.62 13.66
C THR A 91 -7.32 -3.96 13.40
N GLU A 92 -6.92 -4.70 12.35
CA GLU A 92 -7.47 -6.04 12.13
C GLU A 92 -7.09 -7.00 13.27
N VAL A 93 -8.07 -7.77 13.74
CA VAL A 93 -7.88 -8.74 14.81
C VAL A 93 -7.11 -9.97 14.32
N PRO A 94 -6.25 -10.56 15.16
CA PRO A 94 -5.51 -11.77 14.80
C PRO A 94 -6.46 -12.95 14.56
N THR A 95 -6.11 -13.79 13.60
CA THR A 95 -6.83 -15.04 13.31
C THR A 95 -5.97 -16.25 13.65
N GLU A 96 -6.57 -17.35 14.11
CA GLU A 96 -5.82 -18.58 14.45
C GLU A 96 -5.16 -19.23 13.23
N ASP A 97 -5.70 -19.00 12.04
CA ASP A 97 -5.10 -19.40 10.76
C ASP A 97 -3.67 -18.89 10.60
N LEU A 98 -3.32 -17.77 11.24
CA LEU A 98 -1.96 -17.25 11.24
C LEU A 98 -0.99 -18.27 11.83
N LEU A 99 -1.35 -19.00 12.88
CA LEU A 99 -0.46 -19.94 13.56
C LEU A 99 -0.13 -21.19 12.72
N THR A 100 -1.02 -21.58 11.79
CA THR A 100 -0.83 -22.76 10.93
C THR A 100 0.28 -22.59 9.89
N ARG A 101 0.64 -21.33 9.56
CA ARG A 101 1.63 -21.00 8.54
C ARG A 101 3.04 -21.09 9.12
N LYS A 102 4.03 -21.47 8.28
CA LYS A 102 5.46 -21.42 8.65
C LYS A 102 5.88 -19.98 9.01
N PRO A 103 6.83 -19.79 9.94
CA PRO A 103 7.32 -18.47 10.31
C PRO A 103 8.00 -17.76 9.13
N TYR A 104 7.93 -16.43 9.11
CA TYR A 104 8.62 -15.63 8.11
C TYR A 104 10.14 -15.71 8.30
N GLY A 105 10.88 -15.97 7.23
CA GLY A 105 12.34 -16.02 7.26
C GLY A 105 12.95 -14.62 7.39
N ARG A 106 14.04 -14.49 8.17
CA ARG A 106 14.71 -13.20 8.46
C ARG A 106 15.22 -12.46 7.22
N THR A 107 15.47 -13.16 6.12
CA THR A 107 16.02 -12.63 4.87
C THR A 107 14.97 -12.42 3.78
N ARG A 108 13.69 -12.69 4.06
CA ARG A 108 12.63 -12.52 3.06
C ARG A 108 12.32 -11.02 2.91
N PRO A 109 12.20 -10.50 1.68
CA PRO A 109 11.75 -9.12 1.47
C PRO A 109 10.35 -8.92 2.04
N LEU A 110 10.10 -7.73 2.61
CA LEU A 110 8.81 -7.29 3.13
C LEU A 110 7.74 -7.30 2.03
N ILE A 111 8.11 -6.86 0.83
CA ILE A 111 7.25 -6.90 -0.35
C ILE A 111 7.44 -8.26 -1.04
N SER A 112 6.44 -9.12 -0.93
CA SER A 112 6.44 -10.42 -1.61
C SER A 112 6.17 -10.26 -3.11
N ARG A 113 6.51 -11.28 -3.91
CA ARG A 113 6.20 -11.27 -5.36
C ARG A 113 4.70 -11.20 -5.64
N THR A 114 3.89 -11.89 -4.83
CA THR A 114 2.42 -11.84 -4.92
C THR A 114 1.91 -10.43 -4.63
N MET A 115 2.46 -9.77 -3.60
CA MET A 115 2.14 -8.39 -3.27
C MET A 115 2.54 -7.43 -4.41
N MET A 116 3.73 -7.58 -4.98
CA MET A 116 4.17 -6.78 -6.13
C MET A 116 3.26 -6.97 -7.36
N LYS A 117 2.83 -8.20 -7.63
CA LYS A 117 1.85 -8.50 -8.69
C LYS A 117 0.56 -7.72 -8.46
N ASN A 118 0.05 -7.76 -7.24
CA ASN A 118 -1.19 -7.07 -6.90
C ASN A 118 -1.03 -5.55 -7.01
N ILE A 119 0.09 -5.00 -6.51
CA ILE A 119 0.41 -3.56 -6.64
C ILE A 119 0.42 -3.13 -8.10
N LEU A 120 1.21 -3.80 -8.94
CA LEU A 120 1.33 -3.44 -10.35
C LEU A 120 0.02 -3.68 -11.13
N GLY A 121 -0.67 -4.79 -10.85
CA GLY A 121 -1.94 -5.13 -11.51
C GLY A 121 -3.04 -4.10 -11.22
N HIS A 122 -3.15 -3.65 -9.97
CA HIS A 122 -4.09 -2.58 -9.60
C HIS A 122 -3.63 -1.22 -10.10
N ALA A 123 -2.33 -0.92 -10.04
CA ALA A 123 -1.79 0.35 -10.52
C ALA A 123 -2.01 0.55 -12.03
N ILE A 124 -1.77 -0.49 -12.84
CA ILE A 124 -2.01 -0.44 -14.29
C ILE A 124 -3.49 -0.22 -14.58
N TYR A 125 -4.37 -0.93 -13.88
CA TYR A 125 -5.81 -0.78 -14.06
C TYR A 125 -6.31 0.64 -13.71
N GLN A 126 -5.96 1.13 -12.51
CA GLN A 126 -6.34 2.47 -12.08
C GLN A 126 -5.76 3.53 -12.99
N LEU A 127 -4.50 3.40 -13.43
CA LEU A 127 -3.89 4.31 -14.39
C LEU A 127 -4.63 4.28 -15.74
N ALA A 128 -5.00 3.11 -16.25
CA ALA A 128 -5.74 2.98 -17.50
C ALA A 128 -7.12 3.65 -17.42
N VAL A 129 -7.86 3.45 -16.33
CA VAL A 129 -9.15 4.12 -16.08
C VAL A 129 -8.97 5.63 -15.96
N MET A 130 -7.97 6.10 -15.22
CA MET A 130 -7.68 7.53 -15.06
C MET A 130 -7.36 8.20 -16.40
N LEU A 131 -6.52 7.56 -17.23
CA LEU A 131 -6.18 8.06 -18.55
C LEU A 131 -7.38 7.98 -19.51
N PHE A 132 -8.18 6.92 -19.43
CA PHE A 132 -9.42 6.81 -20.20
C PHE A 132 -10.37 7.98 -19.91
N ILE A 133 -10.61 8.30 -18.63
CA ILE A 133 -11.47 9.43 -18.26
C ILE A 133 -10.81 10.76 -18.63
N LEU A 134 -9.49 10.89 -18.48
CA LEU A 134 -8.76 12.10 -18.86
C LEU A 134 -8.90 12.42 -20.36
N PHE A 135 -8.85 11.43 -21.24
CA PHE A 135 -8.88 11.64 -22.70
C PHE A 135 -10.26 11.49 -23.33
N ALA A 136 -11.03 10.48 -22.90
CA ALA A 136 -12.34 10.15 -23.46
C ALA A 136 -13.51 10.64 -22.58
N GLY A 137 -13.25 11.17 -21.38
CA GLY A 137 -14.30 11.73 -20.52
C GLY A 137 -15.18 12.79 -21.18
N PRO A 138 -14.61 13.77 -21.93
CA PRO A 138 -15.40 14.82 -22.59
C PRO A 138 -16.35 14.25 -23.66
N THR A 139 -15.90 13.24 -24.42
CA THR A 139 -16.67 12.65 -25.52
C THR A 139 -17.66 11.57 -25.06
N VAL A 140 -17.37 10.88 -23.96
CA VAL A 140 -18.19 9.78 -23.44
C VAL A 140 -19.28 10.28 -22.50
N PHE A 141 -19.01 11.35 -21.73
CA PHE A 141 -19.97 11.88 -20.76
C PHE A 141 -20.66 13.17 -21.20
N ASP A 142 -20.41 13.64 -22.43
CA ASP A 142 -20.94 14.89 -23.01
C ASP A 142 -20.70 16.10 -22.09
N ILE A 143 -19.51 16.13 -21.48
CA ILE A 143 -19.09 17.19 -20.54
C ILE A 143 -18.16 18.14 -21.28
N ASP A 144 -18.34 19.43 -21.03
CA ASP A 144 -17.51 20.49 -21.59
C ASP A 144 -16.02 20.23 -21.27
N ASP A 145 -15.19 20.28 -22.31
CA ASP A 145 -13.77 19.97 -22.25
C ASP A 145 -13.11 20.96 -21.26
N GLY A 146 -12.86 20.51 -20.02
CA GLY A 146 -12.26 21.33 -18.96
C GLY A 146 -10.81 21.74 -19.24
N ARG A 147 -10.27 21.36 -20.40
CA ARG A 147 -8.92 21.70 -20.86
C ARG A 147 -8.73 23.22 -20.79
N PRO A 148 -7.58 23.71 -20.33
CA PRO A 148 -7.38 25.12 -20.08
C PRO A 148 -7.52 25.92 -21.39
N ILE A 149 -8.64 26.62 -21.55
CA ILE A 149 -8.77 27.68 -22.55
C ILE A 149 -8.10 28.92 -21.93
N ASN A 150 -6.98 29.36 -22.51
CA ASN A 150 -6.20 30.54 -22.09
C ASN A 150 -5.54 30.46 -20.69
N ASN A 151 -5.04 29.29 -20.24
CA ASN A 151 -4.39 29.11 -18.93
C ASN A 151 -5.25 29.51 -17.70
N VAL A 152 -6.57 29.67 -17.86
CA VAL A 152 -7.50 29.95 -16.74
C VAL A 152 -8.21 28.67 -16.34
N PHE A 153 -7.83 28.14 -15.18
CA PHE A 153 -8.47 26.96 -14.58
C PHE A 153 -9.83 27.30 -14.01
N LYS A 154 -10.89 27.04 -14.78
CA LYS A 154 -12.23 26.96 -14.21
C LYS A 154 -12.41 25.59 -13.53
N PRO A 155 -13.03 25.54 -12.34
CA PRO A 155 -13.59 24.30 -11.83
C PRO A 155 -14.45 23.67 -12.93
N SER A 156 -14.05 22.50 -13.44
CA SER A 156 -14.79 21.76 -14.45
C SER A 156 -15.29 20.46 -13.85
N GLU A 157 -16.48 20.06 -14.28
CA GLU A 157 -17.09 18.78 -13.92
C GLU A 157 -16.17 17.61 -14.28
N HIS A 158 -15.40 17.74 -15.38
CA HIS A 158 -14.48 16.71 -15.85
C HIS A 158 -13.35 16.41 -14.85
N PHE A 159 -12.65 17.43 -14.35
CA PHE A 159 -11.59 17.23 -13.35
C PHE A 159 -12.15 16.79 -11.99
N THR A 160 -13.38 17.21 -11.66
CA THR A 160 -14.04 16.74 -10.44
C THR A 160 -14.41 15.26 -10.54
N MET A 161 -14.83 14.80 -11.71
CA MET A 161 -15.06 13.38 -11.99
C MET A 161 -13.78 12.56 -11.89
N ILE A 162 -12.67 13.05 -12.46
CA ILE A 162 -11.36 12.38 -12.35
C ILE A 162 -10.94 12.24 -10.88
N PHE A 163 -11.07 13.31 -10.10
CA PHE A 163 -10.81 13.28 -8.66
C PHE A 163 -11.72 12.30 -7.92
N ASN A 164 -13.03 12.30 -8.20
CA ASN A 164 -13.98 11.42 -7.53
C ASN A 164 -13.73 9.94 -7.87
N VAL A 165 -13.52 9.62 -9.15
CA VAL A 165 -13.19 8.26 -9.59
C VAL A 165 -11.90 7.78 -8.94
N PHE A 166 -10.88 8.64 -8.87
CA PHE A 166 -9.62 8.31 -8.20
C PHE A 166 -9.85 7.92 -6.73
N VAL A 167 -10.56 8.76 -5.96
CA VAL A 167 -10.84 8.47 -4.54
C VAL A 167 -11.72 7.23 -4.36
N LEU A 168 -12.73 7.02 -5.20
CA LEU A 168 -13.58 5.83 -5.09
C LEU A 168 -12.81 4.56 -5.44
N MET A 169 -12.00 4.58 -6.50
CA MET A 169 -11.16 3.43 -6.87
C MET A 169 -10.15 3.09 -5.77
N THR A 170 -9.57 4.09 -5.10
CA THR A 170 -8.65 3.85 -3.99
C THR A 170 -9.41 3.28 -2.78
N LEU A 171 -10.56 3.84 -2.44
CA LEU A 171 -11.42 3.36 -1.35
C LEU A 171 -11.90 1.91 -1.55
N PHE A 172 -12.23 1.51 -2.78
CA PHE A 172 -12.54 0.10 -3.08
C PHE A 172 -11.30 -0.79 -3.11
N ASN A 173 -10.14 -0.28 -3.56
CA ASN A 173 -8.88 -1.00 -3.50
C ASN A 173 -8.42 -1.28 -2.05
N GLU A 174 -8.77 -0.42 -1.09
CA GLU A 174 -8.52 -0.64 0.33
C GLU A 174 -9.11 -1.97 0.80
N ILE A 175 -10.34 -2.29 0.35
CA ILE A 175 -11.00 -3.56 0.67
C ILE A 175 -10.22 -4.74 0.07
N ASN A 176 -9.73 -4.63 -1.16
CA ASN A 176 -8.90 -5.66 -1.79
C ASN A 176 -7.58 -5.90 -1.06
N CYS A 177 -6.97 -4.84 -0.53
CA CYS A 177 -5.67 -4.92 0.14
C CYS A 177 -5.72 -5.64 1.49
N ARG A 178 -6.91 -5.84 2.08
CA ARG A 178 -7.08 -6.64 3.30
C ARG A 178 -6.61 -8.08 3.16
N LYS A 179 -6.64 -8.63 1.94
CA LYS A 179 -6.29 -10.03 1.64
C LYS A 179 -5.06 -10.11 0.74
N ILE A 180 -3.88 -10.26 1.33
CA ILE A 180 -2.60 -10.27 0.58
C ILE A 180 -2.24 -11.65 0.04
N HIS A 181 -2.62 -12.72 0.74
CA HIS A 181 -2.13 -14.08 0.46
C HIS A 181 -2.93 -14.83 -0.62
N GLY A 182 -3.69 -14.12 -1.46
CA GLY A 182 -4.44 -14.72 -2.58
C GLY A 182 -5.76 -15.37 -2.18
N GLU A 183 -6.35 -14.97 -1.05
CA GLU A 183 -7.69 -15.40 -0.66
C GLU A 183 -8.74 -14.76 -1.60
N GLN A 184 -9.54 -15.58 -2.29
CA GLN A 184 -10.52 -15.12 -3.28
C GLN A 184 -11.70 -14.36 -2.65
N ASN A 185 -12.02 -14.62 -1.38
CA ASN A 185 -13.16 -13.99 -0.71
C ASN A 185 -12.75 -12.68 -0.02
N VAL A 186 -12.74 -11.59 -0.78
CA VAL A 186 -12.43 -10.22 -0.31
C VAL A 186 -13.44 -9.73 0.74
N PHE A 187 -14.70 -10.16 0.65
CA PHE A 187 -15.76 -9.77 1.58
C PHE A 187 -15.78 -10.55 2.91
N ARG A 188 -15.00 -11.63 3.02
CA ARG A 188 -15.03 -12.48 4.21
C ARG A 188 -14.38 -11.76 5.40
N GLY A 189 -15.20 -11.48 6.41
CA GLY A 189 -14.75 -10.87 7.66
C GLY A 189 -14.73 -9.34 7.66
N ILE A 190 -15.38 -8.68 6.69
CA ILE A 190 -15.44 -7.22 6.67
C ILE A 190 -16.13 -6.65 7.90
N PHE A 191 -17.25 -7.27 8.32
CA PHE A 191 -18.03 -6.86 9.48
C PHE A 191 -17.44 -7.29 10.83
N THR A 192 -16.29 -7.99 10.83
CA THR A 192 -15.64 -8.42 12.08
C THR A 192 -14.96 -7.26 12.80
N ASN A 193 -14.45 -6.28 12.04
CA ASN A 193 -13.77 -5.12 12.59
C ASN A 193 -14.63 -3.86 12.41
N PRO A 194 -15.25 -3.32 13.48
CA PRO A 194 -16.06 -2.12 13.41
C PRO A 194 -15.31 -0.86 13.02
N ILE A 195 -14.01 -0.81 13.31
CA ILE A 195 -13.16 0.33 12.97
C ILE A 195 -12.99 0.42 11.46
N PHE A 196 -12.79 -0.71 10.78
CA PHE A 196 -12.59 -0.74 9.33
C PHE A 196 -13.79 -0.19 8.56
N TYR A 197 -14.99 -0.76 8.75
CA TYR A 197 -16.16 -0.29 8.00
C TYR A 197 -16.59 1.11 8.46
N GLY A 198 -16.35 1.48 9.72
CA GLY A 198 -16.59 2.84 10.21
C GLY A 198 -15.76 3.88 9.46
N ILE A 199 -14.44 3.66 9.35
CA ILE A 199 -13.53 4.54 8.59
C ILE A 199 -13.93 4.58 7.11
N TRP A 200 -14.27 3.44 6.52
CA TRP A 200 -14.68 3.35 5.13
C TRP A 200 -15.94 4.18 4.84
N ILE A 201 -16.98 4.03 5.67
CA ILE A 201 -18.24 4.79 5.53
C ILE A 201 -18.01 6.28 5.77
N VAL A 202 -17.23 6.65 6.80
CA VAL A 202 -16.91 8.06 7.07
C VAL A 202 -16.18 8.68 5.89
N THR A 203 -15.18 7.99 5.34
CA THR A 203 -14.43 8.45 4.17
C THR A 203 -15.34 8.65 2.96
N PHE A 204 -16.23 7.69 2.69
CA PHE A 204 -17.20 7.80 1.61
C PHE A 204 -18.17 8.98 1.81
N ALA A 205 -18.68 9.16 3.02
CA ALA A 205 -19.59 10.26 3.35
C ALA A 205 -18.89 11.63 3.22
N VAL A 206 -17.66 11.76 3.71
CA VAL A 206 -16.89 13.01 3.55
C VAL A 206 -16.58 13.26 2.08
N GLN A 207 -16.27 12.23 1.30
CA GLN A 207 -16.07 12.38 -0.15
C GLN A 207 -17.33 12.94 -0.86
N ILE A 208 -18.53 12.47 -0.49
CA ILE A 208 -19.79 13.02 -1.00
C ILE A 208 -19.94 14.50 -0.62
N LEU A 209 -19.68 14.85 0.64
CA LEU A 209 -19.77 16.23 1.11
C LEU A 209 -18.78 17.14 0.39
N LEU A 210 -17.55 16.69 0.17
CA LEU A 210 -16.52 17.45 -0.53
C LEU A 210 -16.85 17.68 -2.01
N VAL A 211 -17.39 16.68 -2.69
CA VAL A 211 -17.75 16.83 -4.11
C VAL A 211 -18.98 17.73 -4.26
N GLN A 212 -19.98 17.63 -3.36
CA GLN A 212 -21.21 18.40 -3.47
C GLN A 212 -21.09 19.84 -2.96
N TYR A 213 -20.31 20.08 -1.90
CA TYR A 213 -20.22 21.37 -1.21
C TYR A 213 -18.81 21.99 -1.21
N GLY A 214 -17.78 21.27 -1.67
CA GLY A 214 -16.38 21.70 -1.63
C GLY A 214 -15.95 22.63 -2.77
N SER A 215 -16.87 23.39 -3.38
CA SER A 215 -16.57 24.21 -4.57
C SER A 215 -15.53 25.30 -4.33
N VAL A 216 -15.54 25.92 -3.15
CA VAL A 216 -14.61 27.02 -2.82
C VAL A 216 -13.22 26.50 -2.41
N ALA A 217 -13.16 25.44 -1.60
CA ALA A 217 -11.90 24.94 -1.03
C ALA A 217 -11.19 23.90 -1.91
N PHE A 218 -11.94 23.00 -2.55
CA PHE A 218 -11.41 21.91 -3.36
C PHE A 218 -11.56 22.16 -4.87
N SER A 219 -12.20 23.27 -5.25
CA SER A 219 -12.49 23.62 -6.64
C SER A 219 -13.23 22.50 -7.37
N CYS A 220 -14.11 21.81 -6.65
CA CYS A 220 -14.98 20.77 -7.16
C CYS A 220 -16.30 21.37 -7.65
N VAL A 221 -16.82 20.88 -8.76
CA VAL A 221 -18.19 21.19 -9.20
C VAL A 221 -19.09 20.06 -8.75
N ALA A 222 -20.32 20.38 -8.31
CA ALA A 222 -21.29 19.36 -7.91
C ALA A 222 -21.58 18.44 -9.09
N LEU A 223 -21.34 17.14 -8.92
CA LEU A 223 -21.61 16.13 -9.94
C LEU A 223 -23.10 15.78 -9.99
N THR A 224 -23.60 15.50 -11.19
CA THR A 224 -24.94 14.94 -11.36
C THR A 224 -25.03 13.50 -10.84
N PHE A 225 -26.24 13.03 -10.55
CA PHE A 225 -26.46 11.66 -10.09
C PHE A 225 -25.92 10.62 -11.08
N GLU A 226 -26.07 10.86 -12.38
CA GLU A 226 -25.55 9.98 -13.43
C GLU A 226 -24.01 9.90 -13.40
N GLN A 227 -23.33 11.04 -13.31
CA GLN A 227 -21.87 11.09 -13.19
C GLN A 227 -21.39 10.35 -11.93
N TRP A 228 -22.12 10.45 -10.82
CA TRP A 228 -21.85 9.69 -9.60
C TRP A 228 -21.96 8.17 -9.81
N MET A 229 -22.97 7.71 -10.55
CA MET A 229 -23.13 6.28 -10.86
C MET A 229 -21.98 5.76 -11.71
N TRP A 230 -21.51 6.54 -12.68
CA TRP A 230 -20.31 6.19 -13.45
C TRP A 230 -19.05 6.15 -12.58
N CYS A 231 -18.87 7.12 -11.67
CA CYS A 231 -17.77 7.10 -10.70
C CYS A 231 -17.79 5.83 -9.84
N LEU A 232 -18.98 5.46 -9.34
CA LEU A 232 -19.17 4.27 -8.52
C LEU A 232 -18.96 2.99 -9.32
N PHE A 233 -19.39 2.96 -10.58
CA PHE A 233 -19.14 1.84 -11.49
C PHE A 233 -17.65 1.57 -11.63
N PHE A 234 -16.83 2.58 -11.95
CA PHE A 234 -15.37 2.43 -12.02
C PHE A 234 -14.72 2.05 -10.69
N GLY A 235 -15.29 2.50 -9.58
CA GLY A 235 -14.86 2.08 -8.24
C GLY A 235 -15.09 0.58 -8.00
N VAL A 236 -16.32 0.10 -8.25
CA VAL A 236 -16.71 -1.30 -8.04
C VAL A 236 -15.94 -2.25 -8.97
N THR A 237 -15.62 -1.82 -10.19
CA THR A 237 -14.85 -2.65 -11.12
C THR A 237 -13.44 -2.95 -10.62
N VAL A 238 -12.86 -2.16 -9.71
CA VAL A 238 -11.59 -2.49 -9.03
C VAL A 238 -11.72 -3.76 -8.18
N LEU A 239 -12.87 -3.99 -7.54
CA LEU A 239 -13.13 -5.23 -6.79
C LEU A 239 -13.18 -6.45 -7.72
N LEU A 240 -13.81 -6.30 -8.88
CA LEU A 240 -13.87 -7.35 -9.90
C LEU A 240 -12.50 -7.62 -10.51
N TRP A 241 -11.73 -6.56 -10.79
CA TRP A 241 -10.38 -6.65 -11.31
C TRP A 241 -9.45 -7.44 -10.38
N ASN A 242 -9.61 -7.31 -9.05
CA ASN A 242 -8.84 -8.08 -8.09
C ASN A 242 -8.99 -9.60 -8.28
N GLN A 243 -10.18 -10.07 -8.63
CA GLN A 243 -10.41 -11.49 -8.91
C GLN A 243 -9.66 -11.95 -10.15
N ILE A 244 -9.61 -11.10 -11.19
CA ILE A 244 -8.84 -11.33 -12.41
C ILE A 244 -7.35 -11.38 -12.10
N VAL A 245 -6.83 -10.42 -11.34
CA VAL A 245 -5.41 -10.40 -10.94
C VAL A 245 -5.04 -11.63 -10.11
N ASN A 246 -5.95 -12.11 -9.26
CA ASN A 246 -5.76 -13.32 -8.46
C ASN A 246 -5.73 -14.60 -9.30
N LEU A 247 -6.47 -14.66 -10.42
CA LEU A 247 -6.45 -15.79 -11.36
C LEU A 247 -5.13 -15.93 -12.11
N ILE A 248 -4.39 -14.83 -12.30
CA ILE A 248 -3.09 -14.86 -12.99
C ILE A 248 -2.03 -15.46 -12.04
N PRO A 249 -1.47 -16.65 -12.35
CA PRO A 249 -0.44 -17.26 -11.51
C PRO A 249 0.83 -16.39 -11.50
N VAL A 250 1.54 -16.40 -10.38
CA VAL A 250 2.82 -15.67 -10.26
C VAL A 250 3.85 -16.38 -11.15
N THR A 251 3.97 -15.94 -12.39
CA THR A 251 4.97 -16.45 -13.32
C THR A 251 6.37 -16.17 -12.77
N ARG A 252 7.26 -17.17 -12.90
CA ARG A 252 8.66 -17.17 -12.42
C ARG A 252 9.51 -15.98 -12.92
N HIS A 253 9.00 -15.21 -13.89
CA HIS A 253 9.68 -14.10 -14.59
C HIS A 253 9.47 -12.70 -13.99
N MET A 254 8.73 -12.51 -12.89
CA MET A 254 8.75 -11.20 -12.23
C MET A 254 10.18 -10.88 -11.75
N PRO A 255 10.71 -9.68 -12.06
CA PRO A 255 12.05 -9.29 -11.64
C PRO A 255 12.17 -9.42 -10.13
N LYS A 256 13.33 -9.92 -9.69
CA LYS A 256 13.64 -10.14 -8.28
C LYS A 256 13.87 -8.78 -7.58
N TRP A 257 12.82 -8.00 -7.41
CA TRP A 257 12.89 -6.72 -6.72
C TRP A 257 13.00 -6.98 -5.21
N GLY A 258 14.14 -6.62 -4.62
CA GLY A 258 14.36 -6.73 -3.18
C GLY A 258 14.79 -8.10 -2.65
N SER A 259 15.06 -9.11 -3.49
CA SER A 259 15.82 -10.27 -2.98
C SER A 259 17.29 -9.88 -2.87
N GLY A 260 17.85 -9.96 -1.66
CA GLY A 260 19.29 -9.78 -1.41
C GLY A 260 20.21 -10.75 -2.16
N GLU A 261 19.70 -11.55 -3.09
CA GLU A 261 20.47 -12.40 -4.00
C GLU A 261 21.40 -11.60 -4.91
N VAL A 262 21.03 -10.37 -5.32
CA VAL A 262 21.91 -9.52 -6.13
C VAL A 262 23.16 -9.14 -5.34
N TYR A 263 23.04 -8.90 -4.03
CA TYR A 263 24.19 -8.59 -3.16
C TYR A 263 25.00 -9.84 -2.80
N SER A 264 24.33 -10.99 -2.63
CA SER A 264 25.01 -12.27 -2.35
C SER A 264 25.84 -12.74 -3.55
N GLN A 265 25.36 -12.56 -4.79
CA GLN A 265 26.09 -12.99 -5.99
C GLN A 265 27.30 -12.10 -6.29
N THR A 266 27.19 -10.78 -6.14
CA THR A 266 28.36 -9.88 -6.25
C THR A 266 29.35 -10.11 -5.12
N LEU A 267 28.92 -10.32 -3.86
CA LEU A 267 29.87 -10.65 -2.79
C LEU A 267 30.58 -11.99 -3.01
N THR A 268 29.90 -13.03 -3.50
CA THR A 268 30.57 -14.30 -3.81
C THR A 268 31.53 -14.18 -4.99
N ALA A 269 31.26 -13.29 -5.94
CA ALA A 269 32.16 -13.01 -7.06
C ALA A 269 33.39 -12.21 -6.60
N ASP A 270 33.19 -11.19 -5.77
CA ASP A 270 34.27 -10.35 -5.23
C ASP A 270 35.16 -11.11 -4.24
N LEU A 271 34.58 -11.96 -3.38
CA LEU A 271 35.34 -12.82 -2.45
C LEU A 271 36.14 -13.91 -3.17
N ASN A 272 35.65 -14.41 -4.30
CA ASN A 272 36.39 -15.36 -5.14
C ASN A 272 37.48 -14.67 -5.99
N ALA A 273 37.31 -13.39 -6.32
CA ALA A 273 38.30 -12.60 -7.06
C ALA A 273 39.48 -12.16 -6.16
N GLU A 274 39.27 -11.96 -4.86
CA GLU A 274 40.33 -11.56 -3.91
C GLU A 274 41.18 -12.71 -3.35
N GLY A 275 41.01 -13.95 -3.81
CA GLY A 275 41.94 -15.06 -3.51
C GLY A 275 42.07 -15.42 -2.02
N SER A 276 41.11 -15.04 -1.16
CA SER A 276 41.17 -15.31 0.28
C SER A 276 40.50 -16.65 0.62
N SER A 277 41.31 -17.70 0.60
CA SER A 277 40.97 -19.03 1.11
C SER A 277 40.93 -19.03 2.65
N ARG A 278 39.79 -18.67 3.24
CA ARG A 278 39.49 -19.00 4.64
C ARG A 278 38.13 -19.70 4.76
N PRO A 279 38.10 -21.00 5.10
CA PRO A 279 36.85 -21.71 5.31
C PRO A 279 36.27 -21.35 6.68
N GLY A 280 35.02 -20.86 6.73
CA GLY A 280 34.16 -21.06 7.90
C GLY A 280 33.69 -19.84 8.71
N ALA A 281 33.94 -18.58 8.32
CA ALA A 281 33.41 -17.44 9.07
C ALA A 281 32.47 -16.57 8.21
N SER A 282 31.16 -16.81 8.34
CA SER A 282 30.14 -15.89 7.79
C SER A 282 30.06 -14.64 8.69
N LEU A 283 30.81 -13.60 8.34
CA LEU A 283 30.71 -12.30 9.00
C LEU A 283 29.32 -11.69 8.73
N THR A 284 28.61 -11.33 9.78
CA THR A 284 27.30 -10.66 9.67
C THR A 284 27.45 -9.26 9.05
N THR A 285 26.44 -8.83 8.28
CA THR A 285 26.42 -7.54 7.55
C THR A 285 26.80 -6.32 8.40
N GLY A 286 26.48 -6.33 9.69
CA GLY A 286 26.88 -5.27 10.63
C GLY A 286 28.38 -5.24 10.94
N GLN A 287 29.04 -6.39 11.02
CA GLN A 287 30.49 -6.49 11.29
C GLN A 287 31.32 -6.00 10.10
N ILE A 288 30.82 -6.18 8.87
CA ILE A 288 31.46 -5.71 7.64
C ILE A 288 31.35 -4.18 7.50
N LEU A 289 30.21 -3.60 7.87
CA LEU A 289 30.04 -2.14 7.91
C LEU A 289 30.92 -1.48 8.97
N TRP A 290 31.07 -2.11 10.13
CA TRP A 290 31.98 -1.64 11.18
C TRP A 290 33.45 -1.69 10.74
N LEU A 291 33.88 -2.79 10.12
CA LEU A 291 35.24 -2.94 9.56
C LEU A 291 35.53 -1.91 8.46
N ARG A 292 34.56 -1.64 7.56
CA ARG A 292 34.67 -0.61 6.52
C ARG A 292 34.67 0.82 7.08
N GLY A 293 33.97 1.05 8.19
CA GLY A 293 33.99 2.33 8.91
C GLY A 293 35.38 2.62 9.50
N ILE A 294 36.01 1.60 10.11
CA ILE A 294 37.34 1.73 10.72
C ILE A 294 38.44 1.92 9.66
N THR A 295 38.36 1.21 8.54
CA THR A 295 39.36 1.37 7.46
C THR A 295 39.32 2.75 6.82
N ARG A 296 38.13 3.38 6.72
CA ARG A 296 38.02 4.77 6.25
C ARG A 296 38.66 5.79 7.19
N LEU A 297 38.65 5.52 8.50
CA LEU A 297 39.27 6.38 9.51
C LEU A 297 40.79 6.24 9.58
N GLN A 298 41.38 5.17 9.03
CA GLN A 298 42.83 5.00 8.96
C GLN A 298 43.46 5.57 7.67
N THR A 299 42.63 5.94 6.69
CA THR A 299 43.05 6.50 5.40
C THR A 299 42.81 8.01 5.27
N GLN A 300 42.48 8.69 6.37
CA GLN A 300 42.51 10.15 6.51
C GLN A 300 43.54 10.52 7.58
#